data_AF-K0KJY6-F1
#
_entry.id   AF-K0KJY6-F1
#
_cell.length_a   1.000
_cell.length_b   1.000
_cell.length_c   1.000
_cell.angle_alpha   90.00
_cell.angle_beta   90.00
_cell.angle_gamma   90.00
#
_symmetry.space_group_name_H-M   'P 1'
#
loop_
_entity.id
_entity.type
_entity.pdbx_description
1 polymer ?
#
loop_
_entity_poly.entity_id
_entity_poly.type
_entity_poly.pdbx_seq_one_letter_code
_entity_poly.pdbx_strand_id
1 'polypeptide(L)'
;MDDSFNFALRSGLVSGINIPLLYLIPLKSGPLLMLINQSYENLIVYHKFIGVLVIVMALIHGLAFSWCLTWDYLFNGIKGQTGISSIFLFGLISISSWSYIRTKWYEVFYYLHLLSFVGFLPLLYKHHYVCKPFVLFIIGFLGFDRIVRLIWKFWIGQVEIINITPLDEFMILEIDLNYQRLNKYQKFINICLFKYGKTFQWDISNHLFINIPWISLTQSHPFTIANHPIDSNPILIIKIHKGFTKKLFHHALKTNNQVYTCFIHGPYGNTFEKFPIHHHEPTSSPFEIIKPNTTTTETTQLISKNSFSSITTTASSITPPKQKIIFIAGGAGISFILSSFHHFHNSSEFDISFIWIIRNPSLLTKIKFHNNDQVIIWYTSTQGRPQISQLIYDSLNEDYSKISIISCGPTTLINDLKTIVWKESSNYNINLITEEFSF
;
A
#
# COMPACT_ATOMS: atom_id res chain seq x y z
N MET A 1 0.13 -50.48 20.68
CA MET A 1 -0.01 -49.61 19.49
C MET A 1 1.32 -49.67 18.78
N ASP A 2 1.33 -50.07 17.51
CA ASP A 2 2.55 -50.12 16.70
C ASP A 2 3.18 -48.73 16.56
N ASP A 3 4.51 -48.68 16.52
CA ASP A 3 5.29 -47.45 16.39
C ASP A 3 4.88 -46.64 15.16
N SER A 4 4.50 -47.32 14.06
CA SER A 4 4.00 -46.71 12.83
C SER A 4 2.71 -45.89 13.04
N PHE A 5 1.79 -46.39 13.88
CA PHE A 5 0.56 -45.69 14.19
C PHE A 5 0.83 -44.43 15.03
N ASN A 6 1.72 -44.54 16.02
CA ASN A 6 2.14 -43.41 16.84
C ASN A 6 2.86 -42.34 15.99
N PHE A 7 3.70 -42.75 15.04
CA PHE A 7 4.34 -41.85 14.09
C PHE A 7 3.32 -41.12 13.20
N ALA A 8 2.33 -41.84 12.66
CA ALA A 8 1.25 -41.26 11.86
C ALA A 8 0.44 -40.21 12.68
N LEU A 9 0.12 -40.52 13.94
CA LEU A 9 -0.58 -39.59 14.82
C LEU A 9 0.26 -38.35 15.13
N ARG A 10 1.53 -38.52 15.49
CA ARG A 10 2.43 -37.41 15.85
C ARG A 10 2.71 -36.48 14.68
N SER A 11 2.92 -37.01 13.47
CA SER A 11 3.09 -36.19 12.27
C SER A 11 1.84 -35.33 11.98
N GLY A 12 0.65 -35.89 12.20
CA GLY A 12 -0.62 -35.15 12.13
C GLY A 12 -0.74 -34.05 13.19
N LEU A 13 -0.28 -34.31 14.42
CA LEU A 13 -0.28 -33.30 15.49
C LEU A 13 0.68 -32.14 15.18
N VAL A 14 1.86 -32.43 14.63
CA VAL A 14 2.82 -31.39 14.20
C VAL A 14 2.22 -30.55 13.08
N SER A 15 1.53 -31.14 12.11
CA SER A 15 0.75 -30.38 11.13
C SER A 15 -0.33 -29.52 11.83
N GLY A 16 -1.16 -30.16 12.65
CA GLY A 16 -2.30 -29.56 13.33
C GLY A 16 -1.97 -28.34 14.20
N ILE A 17 -0.91 -28.41 14.99
CA ILE A 17 -0.51 -27.32 15.91
C ILE A 17 0.01 -26.08 15.17
N ASN A 18 0.52 -26.25 13.94
CA ASN A 18 1.03 -25.16 13.13
C ASN A 18 -0.08 -24.45 12.30
N ILE A 19 -1.25 -25.08 12.13
CA ILE A 19 -2.37 -24.51 11.36
C ILE A 19 -2.88 -23.18 11.96
N PRO A 20 -3.10 -23.04 13.28
CA PRO A 20 -3.45 -21.74 13.85
C PRO A 20 -2.48 -20.65 13.44
N LEU A 21 -1.18 -20.88 13.60
CA LEU A 21 -0.16 -19.90 13.26
C LEU A 21 -0.18 -19.54 11.76
N LEU A 22 -0.40 -20.54 10.89
CA LEU A 22 -0.54 -20.34 9.44
C LEU A 22 -1.67 -19.35 9.08
N TYR A 23 -2.79 -19.41 9.80
CA TYR A 23 -3.96 -18.54 9.61
C TYR A 23 -3.81 -17.17 10.30
N LEU A 24 -3.09 -17.10 11.43
CA LEU A 24 -2.95 -15.87 12.21
C LEU A 24 -1.93 -14.89 11.63
N ILE A 25 -0.81 -15.39 11.08
CA ILE A 25 0.25 -14.56 10.49
C ILE A 25 -0.26 -13.58 9.41
N PRO A 26 -1.09 -14.00 8.43
CA PRO A 26 -1.54 -13.10 7.38
C PRO A 26 -2.62 -12.10 7.82
N LEU A 27 -3.03 -12.07 9.10
CA LEU A 27 -4.04 -11.14 9.60
C LEU A 27 -3.46 -9.72 9.74
N LYS A 28 -4.03 -8.76 9.00
CA LYS A 28 -3.58 -7.35 8.99
C LYS A 28 -3.93 -6.56 10.26
N SER A 29 -4.82 -7.09 11.08
CA SER A 29 -5.26 -6.51 12.35
C SER A 29 -5.36 -7.60 13.44
N GLY A 30 -4.61 -8.70 13.27
CA GLY A 30 -4.49 -9.74 14.27
C GLY A 30 -3.60 -9.31 15.44
N PRO A 31 -3.74 -9.95 16.60
CA PRO A 31 -2.90 -9.66 17.77
C PRO A 31 -1.41 -9.89 17.50
N LEU A 32 -1.08 -10.78 16.55
CA LEU A 32 0.30 -11.12 16.26
C LEU A 32 1.08 -9.91 15.73
N LEU A 33 0.47 -9.10 14.86
CA LEU A 33 1.09 -7.86 14.38
C LEU A 33 1.17 -6.80 15.49
N MET A 34 0.23 -6.80 16.45
CA MET A 34 0.27 -5.89 17.59
C MET A 34 1.35 -6.27 18.61
N LEU A 35 1.65 -7.56 18.75
CA LEU A 35 2.65 -8.09 19.68
C LEU A 35 4.05 -8.13 19.06
N ILE A 36 4.14 -8.45 17.77
CA ILE A 36 5.38 -8.52 17.01
C ILE A 36 5.49 -7.22 16.24
N ASN A 37 6.30 -6.28 16.76
CA ASN A 37 6.58 -4.98 16.13
C ASN A 37 7.40 -5.15 14.83
N GLN A 38 6.80 -5.79 13.83
CA GLN A 38 7.38 -6.15 12.54
C GLN A 38 6.41 -5.80 11.43
N SER A 39 6.93 -5.53 10.24
CA SER A 39 6.10 -5.24 9.09
C SER A 39 5.31 -6.47 8.63
N TYR A 40 4.13 -6.24 8.07
CA TYR A 40 3.32 -7.29 7.44
C TYR A 40 4.09 -8.07 6.35
N GLU A 41 4.96 -7.36 5.62
CA GLU A 41 5.80 -7.94 4.57
C GLU A 41 6.82 -8.94 5.13
N ASN A 42 7.36 -8.69 6.32
CA ASN A 42 8.24 -9.64 6.99
C ASN A 42 7.45 -10.86 7.48
N LEU A 43 6.24 -10.64 8.01
CA LEU A 43 5.37 -11.70 8.51
C LEU A 43 4.95 -12.69 7.43
N ILE A 44 4.65 -12.24 6.20
CA ILE A 44 4.20 -13.15 5.13
C ILE A 44 5.29 -14.14 4.69
N VAL A 45 6.58 -13.85 4.95
CA VAL A 45 7.68 -14.81 4.74
C VAL A 45 7.48 -16.04 5.64
N TYR A 46 7.12 -15.83 6.91
CA TYR A 46 6.84 -16.90 7.86
C TYR A 46 5.59 -17.70 7.48
N HIS A 47 4.54 -17.05 6.96
CA HIS A 47 3.35 -17.74 6.44
C HIS A 47 3.72 -18.77 5.37
N LYS A 48 4.64 -18.43 4.45
CA LYS A 48 5.10 -19.37 3.42
C LYS A 48 5.86 -20.55 4.04
N PHE A 49 6.79 -20.27 4.95
CA PHE A 49 7.58 -21.31 5.62
C PHE A 49 6.70 -22.30 6.39
N ILE A 50 5.77 -21.79 7.20
CA ILE A 50 4.83 -22.61 7.97
C ILE A 50 3.88 -23.36 7.05
N GLY A 51 3.46 -22.75 5.93
CA GLY A 51 2.65 -23.43 4.92
C GLY A 51 3.36 -24.69 4.42
N VAL A 52 4.62 -24.59 4.03
CA VAL A 52 5.44 -25.74 3.58
C VAL A 52 5.52 -26.80 4.67
N LEU A 53 5.80 -26.42 5.93
CA LEU A 53 5.86 -27.36 7.05
C LEU A 53 4.54 -28.12 7.25
N VAL A 54 3.41 -27.41 7.25
CA VAL A 54 2.07 -27.99 7.42
C VAL A 54 1.77 -29.00 6.31
N ILE A 55 2.06 -28.65 5.05
CA ILE A 55 1.81 -29.51 3.90
C ILE A 55 2.67 -30.77 3.95
N VAL A 56 3.98 -30.63 4.21
CA VAL A 56 4.90 -31.78 4.30
C VAL A 56 4.45 -32.73 5.41
N MET A 57 4.14 -32.21 6.59
CA MET A 57 3.69 -33.04 7.72
C MET A 57 2.31 -33.66 7.49
N ALA A 58 1.39 -32.96 6.81
CA ALA A 58 0.09 -33.51 6.43
C ALA A 58 0.21 -34.64 5.39
N LEU A 59 1.14 -34.53 4.44
CA LEU A 59 1.43 -35.61 3.48
C LEU A 59 2.04 -36.83 4.16
N ILE A 60 3.03 -36.63 5.03
CA ILE A 60 3.62 -37.73 5.84
C ILE A 60 2.54 -38.41 6.67
N HIS A 61 1.67 -37.63 7.33
CA HIS A 61 0.54 -38.14 8.10
C HIS A 61 -0.42 -38.99 7.25
N GLY A 62 -0.84 -38.49 6.09
CA GLY A 62 -1.73 -39.20 5.17
C GLY A 62 -1.11 -40.49 4.64
N LEU A 63 0.17 -40.45 4.23
CA LEU A 63 0.90 -41.62 3.74
C LEU A 63 1.10 -42.65 4.86
N ALA A 64 1.50 -42.23 6.06
CA ALA A 64 1.67 -43.13 7.19
C ALA A 64 0.35 -43.81 7.57
N PHE A 65 -0.77 -43.09 7.57
CA PHE A 65 -2.08 -43.71 7.80
C PHE A 65 -2.57 -44.57 6.64
N SER A 66 -2.17 -44.30 5.40
CA SER A 66 -2.44 -45.21 4.27
C SER A 66 -1.75 -46.57 4.43
N TRP A 67 -0.64 -46.62 5.19
CA TRP A 67 0.06 -47.85 5.51
C TRP A 67 -0.50 -48.55 6.76
N CYS A 68 -1.01 -47.78 7.73
CA CYS A 68 -1.46 -48.30 9.02
C CYS A 68 -2.95 -48.69 9.07
N LEU A 69 -3.78 -48.17 8.14
CA LEU A 69 -5.24 -48.32 8.18
C LEU A 69 -5.75 -49.03 6.91
N THR A 70 -6.92 -49.64 7.03
CA THR A 70 -7.58 -50.29 5.88
C THR A 70 -8.12 -49.24 4.91
N TRP A 71 -8.13 -49.59 3.62
CA TRP A 71 -8.75 -48.76 2.59
C TRP A 71 -10.22 -48.45 2.85
N ASP A 72 -10.96 -49.39 3.43
CA ASP A 72 -12.35 -49.19 3.84
C ASP A 72 -12.48 -48.06 4.89
N TYR A 73 -11.61 -48.05 5.90
CA TYR A 73 -11.59 -46.98 6.89
C TYR A 73 -11.24 -45.62 6.26
N LEU A 74 -10.29 -45.61 5.33
CA LEU A 74 -9.83 -44.38 4.68
C LEU A 74 -10.89 -43.78 3.75
N PHE A 75 -11.59 -44.61 2.98
CA PHE A 75 -12.55 -44.13 1.99
C PHE A 75 -13.99 -44.02 2.49
N ASN A 76 -14.40 -44.84 3.46
CA ASN A 76 -15.77 -44.85 3.98
C ASN A 76 -15.87 -44.22 5.38
N GLY A 77 -14.77 -44.14 6.12
CA GLY A 77 -14.72 -43.49 7.41
C GLY A 77 -14.69 -41.96 7.30
N ILE A 78 -15.46 -41.28 8.16
CA ILE A 78 -15.52 -39.81 8.18
C ILE A 78 -14.13 -39.15 8.37
N LYS A 79 -13.27 -39.74 9.21
CA LYS A 79 -11.91 -39.23 9.45
C LYS A 79 -11.02 -39.40 8.21
N GLY A 80 -11.13 -40.54 7.53
CA GLY A 80 -10.42 -40.82 6.30
C GLY A 80 -10.83 -39.88 5.17
N GLN A 81 -12.14 -39.76 4.90
CA GLN A 81 -12.68 -38.87 3.87
C GLN A 81 -12.32 -37.41 4.10
N THR A 82 -12.44 -36.92 5.33
CA THR A 82 -12.07 -35.54 5.69
C THR A 82 -10.55 -35.32 5.61
N GLY A 83 -9.74 -36.33 5.93
CA GLY A 83 -8.28 -36.28 5.80
C GLY A 83 -7.83 -36.22 4.33
N ILE A 84 -8.36 -37.11 3.49
CA ILE A 84 -8.09 -37.13 2.05
C ILE A 84 -8.53 -35.81 1.41
N SER A 85 -9.73 -35.33 1.72
CA SER A 85 -10.24 -34.05 1.22
C SER A 85 -9.38 -32.87 1.67
N SER A 86 -8.87 -32.90 2.90
CA SER A 86 -7.96 -31.88 3.44
C SER A 86 -6.62 -31.87 2.71
N ILE A 87 -6.02 -33.04 2.47
CA ILE A 87 -4.77 -33.18 1.71
C ILE A 87 -4.97 -32.70 0.27
N PHE A 88 -6.12 -32.99 -0.35
CA PHE A 88 -6.45 -32.51 -1.69
C PHE A 88 -6.50 -30.97 -1.75
N LEU A 89 -7.22 -30.32 -0.84
CA LEU A 89 -7.27 -28.85 -0.78
C LEU A 89 -5.89 -28.24 -0.48
N PHE A 90 -5.11 -28.86 0.42
CA PHE A 90 -3.73 -28.42 0.66
C PHE A 90 -2.80 -28.65 -0.54
N GLY A 91 -3.04 -29.69 -1.34
CA GLY A 91 -2.33 -29.89 -2.61
C GLY A 91 -2.65 -28.77 -3.60
N LEU A 92 -3.93 -28.45 -3.78
CA LEU A 92 -4.38 -27.35 -4.65
C LEU A 92 -3.80 -26.00 -4.23
N ILE A 93 -3.82 -25.67 -2.93
CA ILE A 93 -3.26 -24.41 -2.44
C ILE A 93 -1.74 -24.38 -2.62
N SER A 94 -1.03 -25.50 -2.43
CA SER A 94 0.42 -25.61 -2.62
C SER A 94 0.84 -25.34 -4.06
N ILE A 95 0.21 -26.05 -5.00
CA ILE A 95 0.52 -25.97 -6.42
C ILE A 95 0.23 -24.56 -6.93
N SER A 96 -0.96 -24.04 -6.63
CA SER A 96 -1.34 -22.70 -7.07
C SER A 96 -0.49 -21.59 -6.45
N SER A 97 0.05 -21.79 -5.24
CA SER A 97 0.93 -20.82 -4.56
C SER A 97 2.37 -20.84 -5.06
N TRP A 98 2.75 -21.79 -5.93
CA TRP A 98 4.09 -21.86 -6.51
C TRP A 98 4.43 -20.57 -7.26
N SER A 99 5.65 -20.04 -7.06
CA SER A 99 6.01 -18.68 -7.52
C SER A 99 5.77 -18.46 -9.02
N TYR A 100 6.08 -19.47 -9.84
CA TYR A 100 5.84 -19.42 -11.28
C TYR A 100 4.35 -19.33 -11.64
N ILE A 101 3.51 -20.16 -11.02
CA ILE A 101 2.06 -20.19 -11.28
C ILE A 101 1.41 -18.91 -10.77
N ARG A 102 1.71 -18.51 -9.53
CA ARG A 102 1.16 -17.30 -8.90
C ARG A 102 1.49 -16.01 -9.66
N THR A 103 2.67 -15.92 -10.29
CA THR A 103 3.06 -14.73 -11.06
C THR A 103 2.44 -14.68 -12.44
N LYS A 104 2.23 -15.82 -13.09
CA LYS A 104 1.64 -15.90 -14.43
C LYS A 104 0.10 -15.96 -14.43
N TRP A 105 -0.50 -16.61 -13.42
CA TRP A 105 -1.92 -16.91 -13.30
C TRP A 105 -2.45 -16.47 -11.93
N TYR A 106 -2.26 -15.19 -11.61
CA TYR A 106 -2.57 -14.64 -10.28
C TYR A 106 -4.03 -14.83 -9.87
N GLU A 107 -4.98 -14.66 -10.79
CA GLU A 107 -6.41 -14.83 -10.50
C GLU A 107 -6.74 -16.27 -10.10
N VAL A 108 -6.21 -17.26 -10.83
CA VAL A 108 -6.39 -18.69 -10.51
C VAL A 108 -5.81 -19.01 -9.14
N PHE A 109 -4.59 -18.51 -8.86
CA PHE A 109 -4.01 -18.61 -7.52
C PHE A 109 -4.94 -18.03 -6.46
N TYR A 110 -5.43 -16.80 -6.64
CA TYR A 110 -6.27 -16.12 -5.67
C TYR A 110 -7.55 -16.90 -5.35
N TYR A 111 -8.27 -17.37 -6.37
CA TYR A 111 -9.52 -18.11 -6.17
C TYR A 111 -9.29 -19.49 -5.56
N LEU A 112 -8.29 -20.24 -6.01
CA LEU A 112 -7.96 -21.54 -5.41
C LEU A 112 -7.50 -21.40 -3.96
N HIS A 113 -6.71 -20.36 -3.66
CA HIS A 113 -6.26 -20.08 -2.31
C HIS A 113 -7.43 -19.72 -1.40
N LEU A 114 -8.35 -18.86 -1.84
CA LEU A 114 -9.54 -18.50 -1.09
C LEU A 114 -10.48 -19.70 -0.85
N LEU A 115 -10.74 -20.49 -1.90
CA LEU A 115 -11.58 -21.69 -1.81
C LEU A 115 -11.00 -22.69 -0.80
N SER A 116 -9.69 -22.97 -0.91
CA SER A 116 -9.00 -23.91 -0.02
C SER A 116 -8.96 -23.38 1.41
N PHE A 117 -8.70 -22.08 1.60
CA PHE A 117 -8.72 -21.41 2.90
C PHE A 117 -10.06 -21.56 3.63
N VAL A 118 -11.19 -21.35 2.94
CA VAL A 118 -12.53 -21.49 3.52
C VAL A 118 -12.92 -22.95 3.69
N GLY A 119 -12.72 -23.77 2.65
CA GLY A 119 -13.15 -25.16 2.62
C GLY A 119 -12.39 -26.07 3.58
N PHE A 120 -11.14 -25.74 3.90
CA PHE A 120 -10.31 -26.55 4.79
C PHE A 120 -10.80 -26.55 6.26
N LEU A 121 -11.27 -25.42 6.79
CA LEU A 121 -11.68 -25.30 8.20
C LEU A 121 -12.79 -26.30 8.63
N PRO A 122 -13.91 -26.46 7.90
CA PRO A 122 -14.93 -27.44 8.28
C PRO A 122 -14.45 -28.89 8.15
N LEU A 123 -13.56 -29.19 7.19
CA LEU A 123 -12.95 -30.52 7.06
C LEU A 123 -12.07 -30.84 8.27
N LEU A 124 -11.18 -29.90 8.64
CA LEU A 124 -10.31 -30.03 9.80
C LEU A 124 -11.10 -30.19 11.11
N TYR A 125 -12.20 -29.44 11.26
CA TYR A 125 -13.08 -29.54 12.44
C TYR A 125 -13.69 -30.93 12.60
N LYS A 126 -14.06 -31.58 11.49
CA LYS A 126 -14.64 -32.92 11.48
C LYS A 126 -13.60 -34.04 11.51
N HIS A 127 -12.36 -33.76 11.13
CA HIS A 127 -11.30 -34.76 10.98
C HIS A 127 -10.90 -35.43 12.31
N HIS A 128 -10.68 -34.63 13.37
CA HIS A 128 -10.31 -35.16 14.68
C HIS A 128 -10.72 -34.23 15.82
N TYR A 129 -11.03 -34.77 17.01
CA TYR A 129 -11.47 -33.95 18.15
C TYR A 129 -10.40 -32.96 18.62
N VAL A 130 -9.12 -33.34 18.52
CA VAL A 130 -7.96 -32.48 18.85
C VAL A 130 -7.90 -31.24 17.96
N CYS A 131 -8.44 -31.29 16.74
CA CYS A 131 -8.41 -30.18 15.80
C CYS A 131 -9.50 -29.13 16.06
N LYS A 132 -10.59 -29.49 16.73
CA LYS A 132 -11.71 -28.58 17.03
C LYS A 132 -11.28 -27.29 17.74
N PRO A 133 -10.51 -27.32 18.84
CA PRO A 133 -10.07 -26.08 19.50
C PRO A 133 -9.23 -25.20 18.58
N PHE A 134 -8.38 -25.78 17.73
CA PHE A 134 -7.59 -25.02 16.75
C PHE A 134 -8.47 -24.28 15.74
N VAL A 135 -9.51 -24.95 15.22
CA VAL A 135 -10.45 -24.33 14.28
C VAL A 135 -11.26 -23.21 14.94
N LEU A 136 -11.77 -23.43 16.15
CA LEU A 136 -12.52 -22.41 16.89
C LEU A 136 -11.64 -21.18 17.19
N PHE A 137 -10.39 -21.41 17.58
CA PHE A 137 -9.40 -20.35 17.78
C PHE A 137 -9.17 -19.53 16.51
N ILE A 138 -8.97 -20.20 15.36
CA ILE A 138 -8.81 -19.54 14.06
C ILE A 138 -10.04 -18.70 13.71
N ILE A 139 -11.24 -19.26 13.80
CA ILE A 139 -12.49 -18.55 13.49
C ILE A 139 -12.65 -17.32 14.40
N GLY A 140 -12.34 -17.45 15.69
CA GLY A 140 -12.36 -16.34 16.64
C GLY A 140 -11.46 -15.19 16.21
N PHE A 141 -10.20 -15.49 15.85
CA PHE A 141 -9.25 -14.47 15.41
C PHE A 141 -9.56 -13.89 14.03
N LEU A 142 -10.09 -14.69 13.10
CA LEU A 142 -10.61 -14.19 11.83
C LEU A 142 -11.76 -13.22 12.06
N GLY A 143 -12.70 -13.55 12.94
CA GLY A 143 -13.81 -12.69 13.33
C GLY A 143 -13.32 -11.39 13.97
N PHE A 144 -12.42 -11.49 14.95
CA PHE A 144 -11.80 -10.34 15.61
C PHE A 144 -11.12 -9.40 14.61
N ASP A 145 -10.28 -9.93 13.73
CA ASP A 145 -9.55 -9.18 12.70
C ASP A 145 -10.52 -8.48 11.71
N ARG A 146 -11.68 -9.08 11.40
CA ARG A 146 -12.73 -8.45 10.57
C ARG A 146 -13.47 -7.35 11.34
N ILE A 147 -13.81 -7.58 12.60
CA ILE A 147 -14.50 -6.61 13.47
C ILE A 147 -13.60 -5.38 13.71
N VAL A 148 -12.34 -5.59 14.05
CA VAL A 148 -11.36 -4.50 14.26
C VAL A 148 -11.23 -3.64 13.00
N ARG A 149 -11.10 -4.24 11.82
CA ARG A 149 -11.04 -3.47 10.57
C ARG A 149 -12.34 -2.73 10.29
N LEU A 150 -13.48 -3.36 10.52
CA LEU A 150 -14.78 -2.72 10.34
C LEU A 150 -14.95 -1.53 11.28
N ILE A 151 -14.58 -1.64 12.55
CA ILE A 151 -14.78 -0.56 13.53
C ILE A 151 -13.71 0.54 13.40
N TRP A 152 -12.44 0.17 13.26
CA TRP A 152 -11.33 1.14 13.34
C TRP A 152 -10.90 1.68 11.99
N LYS A 153 -10.85 0.84 10.95
CA LYS A 153 -10.31 1.24 9.64
C LYS A 153 -11.39 1.66 8.65
N PHE A 154 -12.65 1.34 8.90
CA PHE A 154 -13.73 1.72 8.02
C PHE A 154 -14.30 3.09 8.41
N TRP A 155 -14.51 3.92 7.39
CA TRP A 155 -15.09 5.25 7.50
C TRP A 155 -16.10 5.44 6.37
N ILE A 156 -17.05 6.35 6.56
CA ILE A 156 -17.98 6.77 5.52
C ILE A 156 -17.95 8.30 5.44
N GLY A 157 -17.84 8.81 4.23
CA GLY A 157 -17.73 10.24 3.96
C GLY A 157 -18.29 10.61 2.60
N GLN A 158 -17.97 11.83 2.18
CA GLN A 158 -18.29 12.34 0.86
C GLN A 158 -17.00 12.59 0.09
N VAL A 159 -16.98 12.21 -1.18
CA VAL A 159 -15.91 12.50 -2.11
C VAL A 159 -16.40 13.55 -3.08
N GLU A 160 -15.69 14.67 -3.14
CA GLU A 160 -15.92 15.74 -4.10
C GLU A 160 -14.84 15.72 -5.17
N ILE A 161 -15.23 15.78 -6.45
CA ILE A 161 -14.30 15.89 -7.57
C ILE A 161 -14.02 17.38 -7.82
N ILE A 162 -12.86 17.84 -7.37
CA ILE A 162 -12.44 19.25 -7.46
C ILE A 162 -12.04 19.61 -8.90
N ASN A 163 -11.23 18.77 -9.53
CA ASN A 163 -10.67 19.05 -10.84
C ASN A 163 -10.61 17.79 -11.71
N ILE A 164 -10.81 18.01 -13.00
CA ILE A 164 -10.67 17.01 -14.04
C ILE A 164 -9.72 17.56 -15.10
N THR A 165 -8.73 16.77 -15.48
CA THR A 165 -7.78 17.09 -16.56
C THR A 165 -7.92 16.04 -17.67
N PRO A 166 -8.75 16.31 -18.70
CA PRO A 166 -9.07 15.30 -19.72
C PRO A 166 -7.87 14.84 -20.54
N LEU A 167 -6.91 15.75 -20.80
CA LEU A 167 -5.74 15.51 -21.65
C LEU A 167 -4.75 14.51 -21.04
N ASP A 168 -4.56 14.57 -19.72
CA ASP A 168 -3.62 13.70 -19.01
C ASP A 168 -4.34 12.56 -18.30
N GLU A 169 -5.66 12.52 -18.47
CA GLU A 169 -6.56 11.57 -17.84
C GLU A 169 -6.36 11.54 -16.30
N PHE A 170 -6.24 12.69 -15.63
CA PHE A 170 -6.21 12.76 -14.15
C PHE A 170 -7.47 13.44 -13.57
N MET A 171 -7.83 13.01 -12.36
CA MET A 171 -8.85 13.61 -11.51
C MET A 171 -8.24 13.95 -10.15
N ILE A 172 -8.63 15.08 -9.57
CA ILE A 172 -8.30 15.45 -8.18
C ILE A 172 -9.58 15.41 -7.35
N LEU A 173 -9.55 14.66 -6.26
CA LEU A 173 -10.69 14.40 -5.40
C LEU A 173 -10.35 14.83 -3.98
N GLU A 174 -11.27 15.51 -3.31
CA GLU A 174 -11.19 15.82 -1.88
C GLU A 174 -12.20 14.97 -1.13
N ILE A 175 -11.76 14.41 0.00
CA ILE A 175 -12.58 13.57 0.84
C ILE A 175 -13.01 14.39 2.06
N ASP A 176 -14.31 14.65 2.17
CA ASP A 176 -14.91 15.24 3.36
C ASP A 176 -15.40 14.14 4.31
N LEU A 177 -14.74 14.05 5.47
CA LEU A 177 -15.10 13.14 6.57
C LEU A 177 -15.74 13.88 7.75
N ASN A 178 -16.07 15.16 7.59
CA ASN A 178 -16.67 15.95 8.65
C ASN A 178 -18.09 15.46 8.95
N TYR A 179 -18.26 14.94 10.16
CA TYR A 179 -19.53 14.41 10.66
C TYR A 179 -20.72 15.38 10.47
N GLN A 180 -20.50 16.69 10.56
CA GLN A 180 -21.56 17.69 10.45
C GLN A 180 -22.22 17.70 9.07
N ARG A 181 -21.42 17.52 8.01
CA ARG A 181 -21.84 17.56 6.59
C ARG A 181 -22.47 16.26 6.10
N LEU A 182 -22.44 15.20 6.92
CA LEU A 182 -23.01 13.91 6.59
C LEU A 182 -24.55 13.89 6.66
N ASN A 183 -25.15 13.09 5.79
CA ASN A 183 -26.59 12.86 5.71
C ASN A 183 -27.04 11.96 6.88
N LYS A 184 -28.35 11.94 7.19
CA LYS A 184 -28.92 11.17 8.32
C LYS A 184 -28.46 9.69 8.34
N TYR A 185 -28.47 9.02 7.19
CA TYR A 185 -27.99 7.63 7.07
C TYR A 185 -26.48 7.48 7.31
N GLN A 186 -25.67 8.40 6.78
CA GLN A 186 -24.22 8.39 6.98
C GLN A 186 -23.84 8.67 8.44
N LYS A 187 -24.59 9.55 9.12
CA LYS A 187 -24.46 9.81 10.56
C LYS A 187 -24.76 8.56 11.39
N PHE A 188 -25.86 7.87 11.08
CA PHE A 188 -26.21 6.60 11.73
C PHE A 188 -25.09 5.56 11.56
N ILE A 189 -24.58 5.37 10.34
CA ILE A 189 -23.47 4.44 10.09
C ILE A 189 -22.21 4.86 10.88
N ASN A 190 -21.84 6.14 10.90
CA ASN A 190 -20.71 6.62 11.69
C ASN A 190 -20.86 6.33 13.20
N ILE A 191 -22.08 6.44 13.73
CA ILE A 191 -22.37 6.08 15.13
C ILE A 191 -22.16 4.57 15.34
N CYS A 192 -22.69 3.72 14.46
CA CYS A 192 -22.47 2.26 14.52
C CYS A 192 -20.98 1.87 14.42
N LEU A 193 -20.18 2.67 13.73
CA LEU A 193 -18.73 2.50 13.58
C LEU A 193 -17.93 3.19 14.69
N PHE A 194 -18.57 3.75 15.72
CA PHE A 194 -17.94 4.47 16.82
C PHE A 194 -17.01 5.61 16.36
N LYS A 195 -17.43 6.34 15.33
CA LYS A 195 -16.73 7.48 14.72
C LYS A 195 -17.26 8.85 15.15
N TYR A 196 -18.30 8.89 15.98
CA TYR A 196 -18.82 10.14 16.50
C TYR A 196 -17.73 10.94 17.24
N GLY A 197 -17.52 12.20 16.86
CA GLY A 197 -16.51 13.09 17.44
C GLY A 197 -15.05 12.72 17.14
N LYS A 198 -14.79 11.73 16.26
CA LYS A 198 -13.43 11.37 15.84
C LYS A 198 -13.08 12.01 14.52
N THR A 199 -11.83 12.44 14.39
CA THR A 199 -11.25 12.89 13.13
C THR A 199 -10.48 11.75 12.46
N PHE A 200 -10.45 11.76 11.14
CA PHE A 200 -9.63 10.84 10.38
C PHE A 200 -8.17 11.31 10.47
N GLN A 201 -7.33 10.51 11.10
CA GLN A 201 -5.89 10.76 11.22
C GLN A 201 -5.15 9.86 10.24
N TRP A 202 -4.13 10.40 9.58
CA TRP A 202 -3.23 9.68 8.69
C TRP A 202 -1.81 10.26 8.83
N ASP A 203 -0.80 9.50 8.44
CA ASP A 203 0.58 10.00 8.34
C ASP A 203 0.93 10.31 6.87
N ILE A 204 2.07 10.97 6.66
CA ILE A 204 2.50 11.29 5.31
C ILE A 204 2.75 10.03 4.50
N SER A 205 2.41 10.12 3.21
CA SER A 205 2.55 9.02 2.25
C SER A 205 1.68 7.78 2.54
N ASN A 206 0.71 7.87 3.46
CA ASN A 206 -0.31 6.84 3.62
C ASN A 206 -1.24 6.76 2.41
N HIS A 207 -1.78 5.57 2.20
CA HIS A 207 -2.84 5.31 1.24
C HIS A 207 -4.11 4.84 1.93
N LEU A 208 -5.23 4.99 1.24
CA LEU A 208 -6.53 4.50 1.69
C LEU A 208 -7.22 3.80 0.52
N PHE A 209 -8.19 2.94 0.83
CA PHE A 209 -9.03 2.32 -0.17
C PHE A 209 -10.36 3.05 -0.22
N ILE A 210 -10.79 3.46 -1.41
CA ILE A 210 -12.13 4.03 -1.61
C ILE A 210 -13.03 3.03 -2.33
N ASN A 211 -14.28 2.96 -1.87
CA ASN A 211 -15.39 2.34 -2.56
C ASN A 211 -16.46 3.41 -2.75
N ILE A 212 -16.90 3.60 -4.01
CA ILE A 212 -17.99 4.51 -4.35
C ILE A 212 -19.13 3.63 -4.84
N PRO A 213 -20.14 3.33 -3.99
CA PRO A 213 -21.20 2.37 -4.29
C PRO A 213 -21.95 2.68 -5.59
N TRP A 214 -22.08 3.96 -5.90
CA TRP A 214 -22.76 4.47 -7.09
C TRP A 214 -22.02 4.06 -8.39
N ILE A 215 -20.71 3.85 -8.32
CA ILE A 215 -19.86 3.41 -9.45
C ILE A 215 -19.61 1.91 -9.42
N SER A 216 -19.33 1.36 -8.23
CA SER A 216 -19.13 -0.07 -8.01
C SER A 216 -19.46 -0.43 -6.56
N LEU A 217 -20.38 -1.38 -6.37
CA LEU A 217 -20.78 -1.85 -5.05
C LEU A 217 -19.69 -2.68 -4.36
N THR A 218 -18.91 -3.44 -5.13
CA THR A 218 -18.03 -4.48 -4.58
C THR A 218 -16.54 -4.17 -4.69
N GLN A 219 -16.16 -3.14 -5.45
CA GLN A 219 -14.76 -2.84 -5.70
C GLN A 219 -14.26 -1.72 -4.78
N SER A 220 -13.13 -1.97 -4.13
CA SER A 220 -12.39 -0.96 -3.37
C SER A 220 -11.02 -0.77 -4.00
N HIS A 221 -10.63 0.48 -4.25
CA HIS A 221 -9.41 0.82 -4.99
C HIS A 221 -8.45 1.63 -4.11
N PRO A 222 -7.15 1.28 -4.07
CA PRO A 222 -6.17 2.00 -3.26
C PRO A 222 -5.73 3.30 -3.93
N PHE A 223 -5.63 4.38 -3.14
CA PHE A 223 -5.08 5.66 -3.56
C PHE A 223 -4.26 6.29 -2.44
N THR A 224 -3.11 6.86 -2.79
CA THR A 224 -2.23 7.57 -1.86
C THR A 224 -2.78 8.96 -1.58
N ILE A 225 -2.74 9.37 -0.31
CA ILE A 225 -3.15 10.70 0.12
C ILE A 225 -2.04 11.69 -0.27
N ALA A 226 -2.40 12.69 -1.07
CA ALA A 226 -1.46 13.60 -1.70
C ALA A 226 -1.01 14.76 -0.80
N ASN A 227 -1.83 15.14 0.17
CA ASN A 227 -1.60 16.28 1.05
C ASN A 227 -1.15 15.87 2.46
N HIS A 228 -0.66 16.84 3.23
CA HIS A 228 -0.16 16.61 4.57
C HIS A 228 -1.33 16.50 5.58
N PRO A 229 -1.20 15.76 6.69
CA PRO A 229 -2.26 15.64 7.71
C PRO A 229 -2.74 16.95 8.35
N ILE A 230 -1.92 18.00 8.29
CA ILE A 230 -2.29 19.35 8.76
C ILE A 230 -3.33 19.99 7.83
N ASP A 231 -3.32 19.61 6.55
CA ASP A 231 -4.33 20.03 5.59
C ASP A 231 -5.63 19.28 5.91
N SER A 232 -6.72 20.01 6.13
CA SER A 232 -7.94 19.51 6.79
C SER A 232 -8.53 18.20 6.24
N ASN A 233 -8.66 18.07 4.92
CA ASN A 233 -9.31 16.95 4.26
C ASN A 233 -8.33 16.17 3.37
N PRO A 234 -8.37 14.82 3.34
CA PRO A 234 -7.53 14.04 2.43
C PRO A 234 -7.81 14.35 0.96
N ILE A 235 -6.75 14.58 0.19
CA ILE A 235 -6.81 14.84 -1.25
C ILE A 235 -6.18 13.68 -2.01
N LEU A 236 -6.85 13.21 -3.05
CA LEU A 236 -6.39 12.13 -3.92
C LEU A 236 -6.14 12.67 -5.33
N ILE A 237 -4.98 12.35 -5.92
CA ILE A 237 -4.71 12.59 -7.34
C ILE A 237 -4.78 11.24 -8.05
N ILE A 238 -5.84 11.04 -8.83
CA ILE A 238 -6.18 9.76 -9.44
C ILE A 238 -5.92 9.83 -10.93
N LYS A 239 -5.01 8.97 -11.41
CA LYS A 239 -4.90 8.68 -12.84
C LYS A 239 -6.07 7.79 -13.28
N ILE A 240 -6.68 8.12 -14.40
CA ILE A 240 -7.78 7.36 -14.98
C ILE A 240 -7.19 6.18 -15.75
N HIS A 241 -7.73 5.01 -15.48
CA HIS A 241 -7.39 3.74 -16.09
C HIS A 241 -8.69 3.01 -16.45
N LYS A 242 -8.58 1.86 -17.11
CA LYS A 242 -9.75 1.01 -17.41
C LYS A 242 -10.45 0.57 -16.12
N GLY A 243 -11.76 0.35 -16.19
CA GLY A 243 -12.55 -0.11 -15.04
C GLY A 243 -13.11 1.04 -14.20
N PHE A 244 -12.86 1.00 -12.89
CA PHE A 244 -13.50 1.89 -11.91
C PHE A 244 -13.24 3.38 -12.15
N THR A 245 -11.99 3.78 -12.33
CA THR A 245 -11.63 5.21 -12.48
C THR A 245 -12.18 5.80 -13.78
N LYS A 246 -12.22 5.05 -14.89
CA LYS A 246 -12.89 5.49 -16.13
C LYS A 246 -14.42 5.59 -15.98
N LYS A 247 -15.05 4.68 -15.23
CA LYS A 247 -16.49 4.77 -14.93
C LYS A 247 -16.78 6.02 -14.09
N LEU A 248 -15.99 6.27 -13.05
CA LEU A 248 -16.09 7.46 -12.21
C LEU A 248 -15.93 8.74 -13.04
N PHE A 249 -14.90 8.80 -13.89
CA PHE A 249 -14.65 9.93 -14.78
C PHE A 249 -15.81 10.20 -15.74
N HIS A 250 -16.29 9.19 -16.47
CA HIS A 250 -17.43 9.36 -17.37
C HIS A 250 -18.70 9.76 -16.63
N HIS A 251 -18.88 9.28 -15.41
CA HIS A 251 -20.03 9.62 -14.61
C HIS A 251 -20.01 11.09 -14.15
N ALA A 252 -18.84 11.55 -13.68
CA ALA A 252 -18.61 12.92 -13.28
C ALA A 252 -18.86 13.91 -14.44
N LEU A 253 -18.41 13.56 -15.65
CA LEU A 253 -18.64 14.38 -16.85
C LEU A 253 -20.12 14.47 -17.26
N LYS A 254 -20.91 13.41 -17.04
CA LYS A 254 -22.30 13.34 -17.49
C LYS A 254 -23.29 14.05 -16.58
N THR A 255 -23.12 13.88 -15.27
CA THR A 255 -24.14 14.31 -14.30
C THR A 255 -23.97 15.74 -13.82
N ASN A 256 -22.82 16.36 -14.13
CA ASN A 256 -22.35 17.59 -13.49
C ASN A 256 -22.37 17.49 -11.94
N ASN A 257 -22.54 16.28 -11.41
CA ASN A 257 -22.60 16.01 -9.98
C ASN A 257 -21.19 15.65 -9.53
N GLN A 258 -20.67 16.46 -8.62
CA GLN A 258 -19.28 16.40 -8.18
C GLN A 258 -19.13 15.66 -6.85
N VAL A 259 -20.24 15.41 -6.13
CA VAL A 259 -20.21 14.83 -4.78
C VAL A 259 -20.82 13.42 -4.75
N TYR A 260 -20.07 12.48 -4.18
CA TYR A 260 -20.45 11.08 -4.06
C TYR A 260 -20.29 10.58 -2.63
N THR A 261 -21.23 9.76 -2.16
CA THR A 261 -20.98 8.97 -0.94
C THR A 261 -19.85 7.97 -1.20
N CYS A 262 -18.88 7.94 -0.31
CA CYS A 262 -17.78 6.99 -0.36
C CYS A 262 -17.63 6.24 0.96
N PHE A 263 -17.24 4.98 0.84
CA PHE A 263 -16.70 4.19 1.94
C PHE A 263 -15.18 4.20 1.84
N ILE A 264 -14.53 4.42 2.97
CA ILE A 264 -13.09 4.50 3.07
C ILE A 264 -12.62 3.41 3.99
N HIS A 265 -11.54 2.76 3.60
CA HIS A 265 -10.87 1.79 4.43
C HIS A 265 -9.39 2.18 4.53
N GLY A 266 -8.95 2.58 5.72
CA GLY A 266 -7.62 3.13 5.97
C GLY A 266 -7.55 3.99 7.24
N PRO A 267 -6.43 4.70 7.42
CA PRO A 267 -5.25 4.75 6.53
C PRO A 267 -4.41 3.45 6.57
N TYR A 268 -3.57 3.28 5.57
CA TYR A 268 -2.60 2.19 5.41
C TYR A 268 -1.25 2.74 4.93
N GLY A 269 -0.17 2.00 5.17
CA GLY A 269 1.20 2.44 4.88
C GLY A 269 1.94 2.78 6.18
N ASN A 270 3.22 2.46 6.21
CA ASN A 270 4.11 2.80 7.32
C ASN A 270 5.45 3.34 6.81
N THR A 271 5.43 3.93 5.60
CA THR A 271 6.64 4.39 4.93
C THR A 271 7.24 5.60 5.65
N PHE A 272 6.44 6.30 6.47
CA PHE A 272 6.91 7.36 7.36
C PHE A 272 8.05 6.94 8.28
N GLU A 273 8.00 5.73 8.85
CA GLU A 273 9.08 5.22 9.74
C GLU A 273 10.43 5.08 9.03
N LYS A 274 10.44 4.99 7.69
CA LYS A 274 11.66 4.88 6.89
C LYS A 274 12.27 6.25 6.58
N PHE A 275 11.50 7.34 6.69
CA PHE A 275 11.96 8.67 6.35
C PHE A 275 12.98 9.22 7.37
N PRO A 276 13.80 10.22 6.97
CA PRO A 276 14.67 10.92 7.90
C PRO A 276 13.89 11.49 9.08
N ILE A 277 14.46 11.41 10.27
CA ILE A 277 13.88 12.02 11.48
C ILE A 277 13.89 13.53 11.28
N HIS A 278 12.73 14.15 11.47
CA HIS A 278 12.54 15.59 11.39
C HIS A 278 11.82 16.04 12.67
N HIS A 279 12.42 17.01 13.36
CA HIS A 279 11.98 17.41 14.71
C HIS A 279 10.95 18.56 14.70
N HIS A 280 10.66 19.15 13.55
CA HIS A 280 9.79 20.32 13.43
C HIS A 280 8.49 20.01 12.69
N GLU A 281 7.36 20.54 13.18
CA GLU A 281 6.10 20.45 12.45
C GLU A 281 6.07 21.46 11.30
N PRO A 282 5.57 21.07 10.11
CA PRO A 282 5.48 21.98 8.98
C PRO A 282 4.42 23.06 9.24
N THR A 283 4.73 24.30 8.87
CA THR A 283 3.91 25.49 9.16
C THR A 283 3.02 25.93 8.01
N SER A 284 3.37 25.61 6.76
CA SER A 284 2.62 26.00 5.56
C SER A 284 2.88 25.05 4.39
N SER A 285 1.86 24.85 3.54
CA SER A 285 1.98 24.01 2.35
C SER A 285 2.87 24.67 1.27
N PRO A 286 3.85 23.96 0.70
CA PRO A 286 4.67 24.48 -0.38
C PRO A 286 3.96 24.45 -1.75
N PHE A 287 2.77 23.84 -1.80
CA PHE A 287 1.95 23.79 -2.99
C PHE A 287 0.47 24.06 -2.68
N GLU A 288 -0.24 24.58 -3.68
CA GLU A 288 -1.67 24.80 -3.64
C GLU A 288 -2.36 24.01 -4.76
N ILE A 289 -3.41 23.28 -4.40
CA ILE A 289 -4.29 22.64 -5.38
C ILE A 289 -5.40 23.64 -5.71
N ILE A 290 -5.40 24.12 -6.96
CA ILE A 290 -6.32 25.19 -7.40
C ILE A 290 -7.75 24.65 -7.38
N LYS A 291 -8.60 25.17 -6.50
CA LYS A 291 -10.03 24.85 -6.49
C LYS A 291 -10.74 25.62 -7.62
N PRO A 292 -11.82 25.09 -8.23
CA PRO A 292 -12.48 25.70 -9.38
C PRO A 292 -13.03 27.11 -9.12
N ASN A 293 -13.17 27.53 -7.86
CA ASN A 293 -13.74 28.83 -7.47
C ASN A 293 -12.71 29.87 -6.98
N THR A 294 -11.39 29.60 -7.04
CA THR A 294 -10.38 30.63 -6.73
C THR A 294 -9.93 31.34 -7.99
N THR A 295 -10.58 32.47 -8.31
CA THR A 295 -10.01 33.49 -9.22
C THR A 295 -8.70 33.99 -8.64
N THR A 296 -7.58 33.47 -9.12
CA THR A 296 -6.27 34.11 -8.99
C THR A 296 -5.80 34.47 -10.39
N THR A 297 -6.13 35.70 -10.79
CA THR A 297 -5.38 36.48 -11.78
C THR A 297 -3.95 36.60 -11.28
N GLU A 298 -3.04 35.82 -11.83
CA GLU A 298 -1.63 36.16 -12.06
C GLU A 298 -0.96 34.97 -12.76
N THR A 299 -0.77 35.13 -14.06
CA THR A 299 0.08 34.29 -14.91
C THR A 299 1.54 34.60 -14.60
N THR A 300 2.12 33.95 -13.59
CA THR A 300 3.58 33.94 -13.43
C THR A 300 4.17 32.97 -14.45
N GLN A 301 4.90 33.51 -15.43
CA GLN A 301 5.60 32.73 -16.44
C GLN A 301 6.65 31.82 -15.78
N LEU A 302 6.44 30.50 -15.88
CA LEU A 302 7.46 29.50 -15.54
C LEU A 302 8.50 29.47 -16.66
N ILE A 303 9.67 30.06 -16.41
CA ILE A 303 10.83 29.99 -17.30
C ILE A 303 11.35 28.55 -17.30
N SER A 304 11.29 27.90 -18.47
CA SER A 304 12.08 26.70 -18.74
C SER A 304 13.57 27.07 -18.72
N LYS A 305 14.29 26.82 -17.62
CA LYS A 305 15.74 26.98 -17.59
C LYS A 305 16.40 25.88 -18.42
N ASN A 306 16.68 26.19 -19.68
CA ASN A 306 17.72 25.55 -20.47
C ASN A 306 19.05 26.28 -20.20
N SER A 307 19.70 25.99 -19.07
CA SER A 307 21.16 26.15 -18.86
C SER A 307 21.48 26.10 -17.36
N PHE A 308 22.33 25.15 -16.98
CA PHE A 308 23.05 25.17 -15.70
C PHE A 308 24.01 26.36 -15.71
N SER A 309 23.85 27.28 -14.76
CA SER A 309 24.89 28.26 -14.43
C SER A 309 25.36 27.99 -13.01
N SER A 310 26.63 27.61 -12.89
CA SER A 310 27.37 27.45 -11.64
C SER A 310 27.30 28.73 -10.79
N ILE A 311 26.78 28.63 -9.57
CA ILE A 311 26.85 29.73 -8.60
C ILE A 311 28.04 29.49 -7.68
N THR A 312 28.99 30.42 -7.72
CA THR A 312 30.11 30.54 -6.79
C THR A 312 29.59 31.13 -5.48
N THR A 313 29.63 30.37 -4.39
CA THR A 313 29.20 30.83 -3.06
C THR A 313 30.40 31.43 -2.31
N THR A 314 30.36 32.73 -2.00
CA THR A 314 31.25 33.36 -1.03
C THR A 314 30.92 32.90 0.38
N ALA A 315 31.96 32.51 1.13
CA ALA A 315 31.90 31.96 2.47
C ALA A 315 31.36 32.94 3.52
N SER A 316 30.44 32.47 4.37
CA SER A 316 30.51 32.67 5.82
C SER A 316 29.41 31.92 6.60
N SER A 317 29.81 31.42 7.78
CA SER A 317 29.04 30.88 8.90
C SER A 317 28.80 29.36 8.94
N ILE A 318 29.38 28.78 9.99
CA ILE A 318 29.46 27.36 10.33
C ILE A 318 28.03 26.86 10.59
N THR A 319 27.48 26.10 9.64
CA THR A 319 26.23 25.34 9.81
C THR A 319 26.58 23.84 9.85
N PRO A 320 25.87 23.01 10.64
CA PRO A 320 26.10 21.57 10.66
C PRO A 320 25.95 21.00 9.23
N PRO A 321 26.60 19.86 8.89
CA PRO A 321 26.51 19.32 7.54
C PRO A 321 25.06 18.98 7.22
N LYS A 322 24.45 19.79 6.35
CA LYS A 322 23.06 19.64 5.90
C LYS A 322 22.87 18.21 5.39
N GLN A 323 21.69 17.65 5.63
CA GLN A 323 21.29 16.41 4.97
C GLN A 323 20.60 16.77 3.65
N LYS A 324 20.80 16.01 2.58
CA LYS A 324 20.12 16.24 1.30
C LYS A 324 18.94 15.29 1.17
N ILE A 325 17.77 15.79 0.77
CA ILE A 325 16.64 14.97 0.34
C ILE A 325 16.35 15.22 -1.14
N ILE A 326 16.33 14.15 -1.92
CA ILE A 326 16.00 14.17 -3.34
C ILE A 326 14.68 13.44 -3.54
N PHE A 327 13.64 14.18 -3.84
CA PHE A 327 12.33 13.64 -4.18
C PHE A 327 12.24 13.38 -5.68
N ILE A 328 11.83 12.18 -6.09
CA ILE A 328 11.68 11.82 -7.51
C ILE A 328 10.31 11.19 -7.74
N ALA A 329 9.41 11.93 -8.38
CA ALA A 329 8.07 11.45 -8.75
C ALA A 329 8.01 11.07 -10.23
N GLY A 330 7.45 9.90 -10.55
CA GLY A 330 7.06 9.52 -11.90
C GLY A 330 5.55 9.53 -12.08
N GLY A 331 5.00 10.34 -12.99
CA GLY A 331 3.57 10.36 -13.30
C GLY A 331 2.68 10.53 -12.07
N ALA A 332 1.82 9.53 -11.79
CA ALA A 332 0.90 9.54 -10.63
C ALA A 332 1.61 9.29 -9.28
N GLY A 333 2.88 8.91 -9.27
CA GLY A 333 3.70 8.81 -8.05
C GLY A 333 3.85 10.14 -7.32
N ILE A 334 3.46 11.24 -7.96
CA ILE A 334 3.36 12.57 -7.35
C ILE A 334 2.53 12.57 -6.06
N SER A 335 1.46 11.76 -5.98
CA SER A 335 0.63 11.69 -4.77
C SER A 335 1.42 11.23 -3.54
N PHE A 336 2.35 10.29 -3.72
CA PHE A 336 3.20 9.83 -2.63
C PHE A 336 4.19 10.92 -2.20
N ILE A 337 4.77 11.62 -3.17
CA ILE A 337 5.84 12.59 -2.95
C ILE A 337 5.33 13.92 -2.38
N LEU A 338 4.14 14.39 -2.77
CA LEU A 338 3.65 15.71 -2.32
C LEU A 338 3.48 15.81 -0.80
N SER A 339 2.92 14.78 -0.17
CA SER A 339 2.71 14.77 1.29
C SER A 339 4.03 14.80 2.07
N SER A 340 5.04 14.07 1.60
CA SER A 340 6.38 14.07 2.19
C SER A 340 7.15 15.35 1.87
N PHE A 341 7.04 15.87 0.66
CA PHE A 341 7.63 17.15 0.28
C PHE A 341 7.11 18.30 1.17
N HIS A 342 5.80 18.37 1.43
CA HIS A 342 5.25 19.35 2.39
C HIS A 342 5.88 19.19 3.77
N HIS A 343 6.06 17.95 4.26
CA HIS A 343 6.65 17.71 5.56
C HIS A 343 8.06 18.28 5.74
N PHE A 344 8.91 18.18 4.71
CA PHE A 344 10.32 18.58 4.82
C PHE A 344 10.61 19.99 4.28
N HIS A 345 9.79 20.56 3.38
CA HIS A 345 10.12 21.77 2.60
C HIS A 345 10.57 23.00 3.42
N ASN A 346 9.99 23.23 4.61
CA ASN A 346 10.31 24.41 5.43
C ASN A 346 11.42 24.17 6.46
N SER A 347 12.10 23.03 6.39
CA SER A 347 13.15 22.67 7.35
C SER A 347 14.49 23.36 7.04
N SER A 348 15.18 23.85 8.06
CA SER A 348 16.54 24.37 7.94
C SER A 348 17.61 23.26 7.95
N GLU A 349 17.21 22.05 8.36
CA GLU A 349 18.05 20.86 8.50
C GLU A 349 18.35 20.19 7.15
N PHE A 350 17.39 20.26 6.22
CA PHE A 350 17.44 19.54 4.95
C PHE A 350 17.58 20.49 3.77
N ASP A 351 18.49 20.17 2.86
CA ASP A 351 18.50 20.74 1.52
C ASP A 351 17.65 19.84 0.60
N ILE A 352 16.66 20.42 -0.07
CA ILE A 352 15.60 19.68 -0.76
C ILE A 352 15.66 19.97 -2.25
N SER A 353 15.58 18.90 -3.03
CA SER A 353 15.40 18.94 -4.48
C SER A 353 14.25 18.04 -4.85
N PHE A 354 13.36 18.51 -5.72
CA PHE A 354 12.21 17.75 -6.15
C PHE A 354 12.17 17.66 -7.66
N ILE A 355 12.23 16.44 -8.19
CA ILE A 355 12.19 16.13 -9.61
C ILE A 355 10.86 15.43 -9.92
N TRP A 356 10.07 16.03 -10.80
CA TRP A 356 8.82 15.44 -11.27
C TRP A 356 8.89 15.11 -12.76
N ILE A 357 8.84 13.81 -13.06
CA ILE A 357 8.84 13.29 -14.42
C ILE A 357 7.40 13.02 -14.83
N ILE A 358 6.87 13.84 -15.73
CA ILE A 358 5.51 13.71 -16.25
C ILE A 358 5.51 13.63 -17.78
N ARG A 359 4.44 13.07 -18.36
CA ARG A 359 4.29 13.04 -19.82
C ARG A 359 3.89 14.39 -20.38
N ASN A 360 2.90 15.02 -19.77
CA ASN A 360 2.27 16.23 -20.25
C ASN A 360 2.13 17.25 -19.10
N PRO A 361 2.00 18.55 -19.40
CA PRO A 361 1.93 19.60 -18.38
C PRO A 361 0.52 19.82 -17.79
N SER A 362 -0.53 19.11 -18.22
CA SER A 362 -1.90 19.50 -17.89
C SER A 362 -2.17 19.46 -16.38
N LEU A 363 -1.56 18.54 -15.64
CA LEU A 363 -1.70 18.47 -14.18
C LEU A 363 -1.06 19.66 -13.45
N LEU A 364 -0.03 20.31 -14.01
CA LEU A 364 0.60 21.51 -13.42
C LEU A 364 -0.33 22.71 -13.42
N THR A 365 -1.28 22.77 -14.35
CA THR A 365 -2.31 23.82 -14.32
C THR A 365 -3.17 23.75 -13.07
N LYS A 366 -3.14 22.63 -12.33
CA LYS A 366 -3.96 22.38 -11.14
C LYS A 366 -3.17 22.36 -9.83
N ILE A 367 -1.84 22.30 -9.90
CA ILE A 367 -0.95 22.27 -8.72
C ILE A 367 0.07 23.40 -8.88
N LYS A 368 -0.06 24.45 -8.06
CA LYS A 368 0.88 25.59 -8.03
C LYS A 368 1.92 25.34 -6.93
N PHE A 369 3.20 25.49 -7.25
CA PHE A 369 4.29 25.47 -6.27
C PHE A 369 4.67 26.91 -5.90
N HIS A 370 4.83 27.21 -4.61
CA HIS A 370 5.14 28.56 -4.15
C HIS A 370 6.62 28.93 -4.32
N ASN A 371 7.53 27.95 -4.35
CA ASN A 371 8.97 28.13 -4.57
C ASN A 371 9.46 27.27 -5.75
N ASN A 372 9.58 27.88 -6.94
CA ASN A 372 9.95 27.15 -8.16
C ASN A 372 11.42 26.73 -8.24
N ASP A 373 12.32 27.33 -7.43
CA ASP A 373 13.76 27.08 -7.55
C ASP A 373 14.19 25.68 -7.07
N GLN A 374 13.34 24.97 -6.31
CA GLN A 374 13.62 23.61 -5.81
C GLN A 374 12.95 22.50 -6.62
N VAL A 375 12.07 22.85 -7.56
CA VAL A 375 11.21 21.89 -8.29
C VAL A 375 11.58 21.84 -9.76
N ILE A 376 12.13 20.71 -10.20
CA ILE A 376 12.48 20.42 -11.58
C ILE A 376 11.38 19.56 -12.19
N ILE A 377 10.71 20.06 -13.23
CA ILE A 377 9.67 19.33 -13.93
C ILE A 377 10.22 18.90 -15.29
N TRP A 378 10.19 17.60 -15.55
CA TRP A 378 10.66 17.00 -16.79
C TRP A 378 9.50 16.44 -17.62
N TYR A 379 9.38 16.90 -18.87
CA TYR A 379 8.30 16.51 -19.77
C TYR A 379 8.77 15.45 -20.76
N THR A 380 8.39 14.19 -20.52
CA THR A 380 8.85 13.07 -21.36
C THR A 380 8.29 13.09 -22.80
N SER A 381 7.17 13.79 -23.06
CA SER A 381 6.62 13.92 -24.42
C SER A 381 7.46 14.83 -25.31
N THR A 382 8.11 15.86 -24.75
CA THR A 382 8.87 16.87 -25.51
C THR A 382 10.37 16.69 -25.36
N GLN A 383 10.85 16.24 -24.20
CA GLN A 383 12.28 16.14 -23.86
C GLN A 383 12.80 14.69 -23.86
N GLY A 384 11.94 13.69 -24.04
CA GLY A 384 12.32 12.27 -23.98
C GLY A 384 12.57 11.77 -22.54
N ARG A 385 13.20 10.60 -22.38
CA ARG A 385 13.49 10.03 -21.06
C ARG A 385 14.62 10.82 -20.39
N PRO A 386 14.46 11.28 -19.14
CA PRO A 386 15.54 11.99 -18.44
C PRO A 386 16.71 11.06 -18.15
N GLN A 387 17.93 11.58 -18.26
CA GLN A 387 19.12 10.91 -17.73
C GLN A 387 19.17 11.13 -16.21
N ILE A 388 18.42 10.31 -15.48
CA ILE A 388 18.27 10.39 -14.02
C ILE A 388 19.62 10.29 -13.30
N SER A 389 20.55 9.52 -13.86
CA SER A 389 21.92 9.42 -13.36
C SER A 389 22.56 10.80 -13.25
N GLN A 390 22.51 11.60 -14.33
CA GLN A 390 23.13 12.92 -14.35
C GLN A 390 22.46 13.87 -13.35
N LEU A 391 21.12 13.87 -13.28
CA LEU A 391 20.38 14.70 -12.32
C LEU A 391 20.73 14.38 -10.86
N ILE A 392 20.96 13.10 -10.57
CA ILE A 392 21.41 12.66 -9.24
C ILE A 392 22.87 13.06 -9.03
N TYR A 393 23.76 12.79 -9.98
CA TYR A 393 25.18 13.14 -9.89
C TYR A 393 25.39 14.64 -9.65
N ASP A 394 24.67 15.51 -10.36
CA ASP A 394 24.74 16.96 -10.18
C ASP A 394 24.24 17.40 -8.78
N SER A 395 23.48 16.54 -8.10
CA SER A 395 22.97 16.77 -6.75
C SER A 395 23.79 16.06 -5.65
N LEU A 396 24.71 15.16 -6.03
CA LEU A 396 25.60 14.44 -5.12
C LEU A 396 26.85 15.30 -4.86
N ASN A 397 26.86 16.06 -3.77
CA ASN A 397 28.05 16.77 -3.29
C ASN A 397 28.62 16.08 -2.03
N GLU A 398 29.95 16.09 -1.89
CA GLU A 398 30.65 15.52 -0.72
C GLU A 398 30.36 16.27 0.60
N ASP A 399 29.80 17.48 0.52
CA ASP A 399 29.51 18.32 1.69
C ASP A 399 28.33 17.82 2.54
N TYR A 400 27.50 16.89 2.01
CA TYR A 400 26.34 16.38 2.74
C TYR A 400 26.68 15.13 3.56
N SER A 401 26.28 15.13 4.84
CA SER A 401 26.52 14.00 5.76
C SER A 401 25.72 12.74 5.40
N LYS A 402 24.53 12.92 4.82
CA LYS A 402 23.64 11.84 4.39
C LYS A 402 22.72 12.33 3.27
N ILE A 403 22.50 11.47 2.29
CA ILE A 403 21.65 11.77 1.14
C ILE A 403 20.49 10.78 1.13
N SER A 404 19.25 11.27 1.21
CA SER A 404 18.06 10.43 1.17
C SER A 404 17.32 10.64 -0.15
N ILE A 405 17.19 9.58 -0.94
CA ILE A 405 16.45 9.60 -2.20
C ILE A 405 15.09 8.96 -1.94
N ILE A 406 14.02 9.76 -2.07
CA ILE A 406 12.64 9.32 -1.90
C ILE A 406 11.97 9.32 -3.26
N SER A 407 11.56 8.15 -3.75
CA SER A 407 10.99 8.03 -5.09
C SER A 407 9.72 7.20 -5.14
N CYS A 408 8.79 7.63 -6.00
CA CYS A 408 7.61 6.85 -6.36
C CYS A 408 7.38 6.92 -7.87
N GLY A 409 7.29 5.77 -8.53
CA GLY A 409 7.36 5.73 -9.99
C GLY A 409 7.04 4.38 -10.62
N PRO A 410 7.08 4.31 -11.97
CA PRO A 410 7.00 3.05 -12.69
C PRO A 410 8.23 2.18 -12.40
N THR A 411 8.08 0.86 -12.51
CA THR A 411 9.13 -0.14 -12.26
C THR A 411 10.47 0.19 -12.93
N THR A 412 10.41 0.70 -14.17
CA THR A 412 11.61 1.06 -14.94
C THR A 412 12.39 2.20 -14.30
N LEU A 413 11.71 3.23 -13.79
CA LEU A 413 12.33 4.34 -13.06
C LEU A 413 12.96 3.86 -11.75
N ILE A 414 12.22 3.05 -10.99
CA ILE A 414 12.69 2.55 -9.70
C ILE A 414 13.90 1.60 -9.85
N ASN A 415 13.92 0.76 -10.88
CA ASN A 415 15.05 -0.12 -11.15
C ASN A 415 16.31 0.65 -11.59
N ASP A 416 16.16 1.71 -12.39
CA ASP A 416 17.28 2.60 -12.72
C ASP A 416 17.86 3.24 -11.45
N LEU A 417 17.00 3.77 -10.56
CA LEU A 417 17.40 4.37 -9.30
C LEU A 417 18.14 3.40 -8.40
N LYS A 418 17.62 2.18 -8.23
CA LYS A 418 18.29 1.11 -7.47
C LYS A 418 19.67 0.82 -8.03
N THR A 419 19.81 0.80 -9.36
CA THR A 419 21.09 0.56 -10.03
C THR A 419 22.09 1.69 -9.80
N ILE A 420 21.63 2.95 -9.88
CA ILE A 420 22.45 4.14 -9.63
C ILE A 420 22.92 4.16 -8.17
N VAL A 421 22.01 3.99 -7.22
CA VAL A 421 22.34 3.99 -5.78
C VAL A 421 23.29 2.85 -5.44
N TRP A 422 23.09 1.66 -6.02
CA TRP A 422 24.00 0.54 -5.80
C TRP A 422 25.45 0.87 -6.23
N LYS A 423 25.63 1.52 -7.39
CA LYS A 423 26.95 1.97 -7.85
C LYS A 423 27.58 3.00 -6.90
N GLU A 424 26.80 3.99 -6.47
CA GLU A 424 27.30 5.12 -5.67
C GLU A 424 27.34 4.89 -4.17
N SER A 425 26.74 3.80 -3.67
CA SER A 425 26.73 3.45 -2.25
C SER A 425 28.12 3.25 -1.64
N SER A 426 29.14 3.05 -2.46
CA SER A 426 30.54 2.96 -2.03
C SER A 426 31.18 4.32 -1.75
N ASN A 427 30.71 5.38 -2.43
CA ASN A 427 31.26 6.73 -2.36
C ASN A 427 30.44 7.63 -1.43
N TYR A 428 29.12 7.45 -1.37
CA TYR A 428 28.20 8.31 -0.64
C TYR A 428 27.29 7.51 0.30
N ASN A 429 26.96 8.09 1.45
CA ASN A 429 25.98 7.53 2.38
C ASN A 429 24.54 7.81 1.89
N ILE A 430 24.07 6.99 0.95
CA ILE A 430 22.77 7.13 0.31
C ILE A 430 21.74 6.19 0.95
N ASN A 431 20.65 6.77 1.45
CA ASN A 431 19.45 6.04 1.87
C ASN A 431 18.38 6.12 0.77
N LEU A 432 18.01 4.97 0.19
CA LEU A 432 17.02 4.91 -0.88
C LEU A 432 15.68 4.39 -0.35
N ILE A 433 14.63 5.20 -0.49
CA ILE A 433 13.26 4.88 -0.11
C ILE A 433 12.42 4.94 -1.38
N THR A 434 11.95 3.78 -1.84
CA THR A 434 11.20 3.66 -3.08
C THR A 434 9.86 3.00 -2.86
N GLU A 435 8.81 3.58 -3.42
CA GLU A 435 7.54 2.91 -3.67
C GLU A 435 7.37 2.70 -5.18
N GLU A 436 6.80 1.56 -5.55
CA GLU A 436 6.54 1.22 -6.94
C GLU A 436 5.03 1.09 -7.14
N PHE A 437 4.53 1.64 -8.24
CA PHE A 437 3.19 1.32 -8.71
C PHE A 437 3.27 0.47 -9.99
N SER A 438 2.50 -0.60 -10.02
CA SER A 438 2.55 -1.63 -11.07
C SER A 438 1.36 -1.55 -12.04
N PHE A 439 0.73 -0.38 -12.20
CA PHE A 439 -0.51 -0.22 -12.97
C PHE A 439 -0.33 -0.11 -14.49
#